data_AF-A0A257JCX8-F1
#
_entry.id   AF-A0A257JCX8-F1
#
_cell.length_a   1.000
_cell.length_b   1.000
_cell.length_c   1.000
_cell.angle_alpha   90.00
_cell.angle_beta   90.00
_cell.angle_gamma   90.00
#
_symmetry.space_group_name_H-M   'P 1'
#
loop_
_entity.id
_entity.type
_entity.pdbx_description
1 polymer ?
#
loop_
_entity_poly.entity_id
_entity_poly.type
_entity_poly.pdbx_seq_one_letter_code
_entity_poly.pdbx_strand_id
1 'polypeptide(L)'
;PDELLGRRLKSLFSTAPPDVGDFASFRKRLLAPISHRAFKGPPTLWAQFLRGLGVGKGLRALPLPMMPPKRSYEVTSFAFAKTLGLSDSSITDWKRDFNTFNKESLVHAYGTNYKFANTVWHLPGQSDHERFSDECREIFAGLVIDWLADAKEELLRVDLRHEHRSNDQYPWSTPAGAFIRSSAWLPTDEVSPEGPVRRFYRLSDVWVSNNERFPYYLRQVAITIGKVIDRRQPD
;
A
#
# COMPACT_ATOMS: atom_id res chain seq x y z
N PRO A 1 -13.05 18.55 3.03
CA PRO A 1 -12.16 18.96 4.15
C PRO A 1 -10.73 18.48 3.87
N ASP A 2 -9.72 19.32 4.11
CA ASP A 2 -8.31 18.93 3.87
C ASP A 2 -7.89 17.75 4.76
N GLU A 3 -8.50 17.62 5.95
CA GLU A 3 -8.33 16.49 6.88
C GLU A 3 -8.63 15.11 6.27
N LEU A 4 -9.49 15.04 5.26
CA LEU A 4 -9.86 13.79 4.59
C LEU A 4 -8.97 13.48 3.36
N LEU A 5 -8.00 14.36 3.06
CA LEU A 5 -7.07 14.25 1.93
C LEU A 5 -7.74 14.21 0.55
N GLY A 6 -8.99 14.68 0.46
CA GLY A 6 -9.79 14.62 -0.78
C GLY A 6 -9.16 15.38 -1.96
N ARG A 7 -8.48 16.51 -1.71
CA ARG A 7 -7.75 17.24 -2.76
C ARG A 7 -6.59 16.41 -3.32
N ARG A 8 -5.80 15.75 -2.46
CA ARG A 8 -4.69 14.87 -2.88
C ARG A 8 -5.18 13.67 -3.67
N LEU A 9 -6.28 13.04 -3.24
CA LEU A 9 -6.94 11.97 -4.01
C LEU A 9 -7.41 12.46 -5.38
N LYS A 10 -8.03 13.65 -5.44
CA LYS A 10 -8.44 14.26 -6.71
C LYS A 10 -7.23 14.48 -7.62
N SER A 11 -6.12 15.02 -7.09
CA SER A 11 -4.89 15.19 -7.85
C SER A 11 -4.33 13.87 -8.37
N LEU A 12 -4.25 12.83 -7.52
CA LEU A 12 -3.84 11.48 -7.93
C LEU A 12 -4.70 10.97 -9.09
N PHE A 13 -6.01 11.10 -8.99
CA PHE A 13 -6.92 10.63 -10.05
C PHE A 13 -6.85 11.47 -11.32
N SER A 14 -6.44 12.73 -11.24
CA SER A 14 -6.27 13.58 -12.42
C SER A 14 -4.95 13.30 -13.15
N THR A 15 -3.89 12.89 -12.44
CA THR A 15 -2.55 12.66 -13.02
C THR A 15 -2.30 11.20 -13.36
N ALA A 16 -3.02 10.26 -12.75
CA ALA A 16 -2.90 8.84 -13.03
C ALA A 16 -3.45 8.46 -14.42
N PRO A 17 -2.89 7.41 -15.05
CA PRO A 17 -3.47 6.85 -16.27
C PRO A 17 -4.96 6.53 -16.10
N PRO A 18 -5.81 6.83 -17.11
CA PRO A 18 -7.26 6.74 -16.96
C PRO A 18 -7.77 5.29 -16.84
N ASP A 19 -6.96 4.32 -17.25
CA ASP A 19 -7.24 2.89 -17.27
C ASP A 19 -6.85 2.13 -15.99
N VAL A 20 -6.36 2.84 -14.96
CA VAL A 20 -6.12 2.23 -13.64
C VAL A 20 -7.45 1.81 -13.02
N GLY A 21 -7.76 0.52 -13.08
CA GLY A 21 -9.05 -0.05 -12.70
C GLY A 21 -9.46 0.25 -11.25
N ASP A 22 -8.50 0.24 -10.33
CA ASP A 22 -8.73 0.54 -8.91
C ASP A 22 -9.27 1.98 -8.72
N PHE A 23 -8.76 2.93 -9.51
CA PHE A 23 -9.15 4.33 -9.41
C PHE A 23 -10.54 4.57 -9.98
N ALA A 24 -10.98 3.78 -10.98
CA ALA A 24 -12.36 3.84 -11.47
C ALA A 24 -13.37 3.52 -10.35
N SER A 25 -13.06 2.52 -9.52
CA SER A 25 -13.88 2.16 -8.35
C SER A 25 -13.87 3.23 -7.26
N PHE A 26 -12.72 3.87 -7.02
CA PHE A 26 -12.62 4.98 -6.07
C PHE A 26 -13.36 6.24 -6.52
N ARG A 27 -13.28 6.59 -7.82
CA ARG A 27 -13.98 7.76 -8.38
C ARG A 27 -15.49 7.68 -8.18
N LYS A 28 -16.08 6.48 -8.21
CA LYS A 28 -17.51 6.26 -7.93
C LYS A 28 -17.91 6.52 -6.48
N ARG A 29 -16.95 6.49 -5.55
CA ARG A 29 -17.16 6.69 -4.10
C ARG A 29 -16.99 8.15 -3.67
N LEU A 30 -16.75 9.07 -4.60
CA LEU A 30 -16.43 10.46 -4.27
C LEU A 30 -17.64 11.20 -3.70
N LEU A 31 -17.48 11.61 -2.44
CA LEU A 31 -18.40 12.42 -1.67
C LEU A 31 -18.57 13.80 -2.31
N ALA A 32 -19.78 14.34 -2.18
CA ALA A 32 -20.15 15.66 -2.68
C ALA A 32 -19.15 16.75 -2.24
N PRO A 33 -18.95 17.82 -3.04
CA PRO A 33 -18.03 18.90 -2.68
C PRO A 33 -18.46 19.56 -1.36
N ILE A 34 -17.51 20.12 -0.59
CA ILE A 34 -17.85 20.84 0.66
C ILE A 34 -18.73 22.08 0.45
N SER A 35 -18.82 22.59 -0.78
CA SER A 35 -19.77 23.63 -1.18
C SER A 35 -21.20 23.09 -1.39
N HIS A 36 -21.37 21.76 -1.39
CA HIS A 36 -22.68 21.14 -1.49
C HIS A 36 -23.48 21.44 -0.22
N ARG A 37 -24.77 21.74 -0.39
CA ARG A 37 -25.71 22.11 0.68
C ARG A 37 -25.78 21.13 1.87
N ALA A 38 -25.32 19.88 1.66
CA ALA A 38 -25.24 18.87 2.71
C ALA A 38 -24.18 19.21 3.77
N PHE A 39 -23.13 19.97 3.43
CA PHE A 39 -22.04 20.34 4.34
C PHE A 39 -22.24 21.76 4.87
N LYS A 40 -23.14 21.93 5.85
CA LYS A 40 -23.28 23.21 6.60
C LYS A 40 -22.47 23.17 7.89
N GLY A 41 -21.81 24.28 8.25
CA GLY A 41 -21.04 24.41 9.48
C GLY A 41 -19.54 24.10 9.34
N PRO A 42 -18.79 24.09 10.47
CA PRO A 42 -17.33 23.92 10.46
C PRO A 42 -16.87 22.62 9.75
N PRO A 43 -15.89 22.68 8.84
CA PRO A 43 -15.38 21.50 8.13
C PRO A 43 -14.79 20.41 9.04
N THR A 44 -14.25 20.81 10.20
CA THR A 44 -13.68 19.93 11.23
C THR A 44 -14.74 19.01 11.84
N LEU A 45 -15.92 19.55 12.17
CA LEU A 45 -17.05 18.78 12.71
C LEU A 45 -17.57 17.77 11.69
N TRP A 46 -17.64 18.15 10.41
CA TRP A 46 -17.96 17.21 9.34
C TRP A 46 -16.92 16.11 9.21
N ALA A 47 -15.63 16.43 9.28
CA ALA A 47 -14.58 15.42 9.22
C ALA A 47 -14.62 14.45 10.42
N GLN A 48 -14.96 14.94 11.63
CA GLN A 48 -15.19 14.10 12.81
C GLN A 48 -16.43 13.21 12.66
N PHE A 49 -17.55 13.79 12.22
CA PHE A 49 -18.79 13.05 11.99
C PHE A 49 -18.62 11.95 10.94
N LEU A 50 -18.02 12.28 9.79
CA LEU A 50 -17.75 11.32 8.72
C LEU A 50 -16.79 10.21 9.20
N ARG A 51 -15.76 10.56 9.96
CA ARG A 51 -14.89 9.56 10.61
C ARG A 51 -15.68 8.64 11.54
N GLY A 52 -16.59 9.19 12.36
CA GLY A 52 -17.48 8.43 13.23
C GLY A 52 -18.40 7.46 12.47
N LEU A 53 -18.78 7.80 11.23
CA LEU A 53 -19.54 6.91 10.33
C LEU A 53 -18.66 5.90 9.57
N GLY A 54 -17.35 5.84 9.84
CA GLY A 54 -16.43 4.93 9.16
C GLY A 54 -16.04 5.38 7.73
N VAL A 55 -16.36 6.63 7.36
CA VAL A 55 -15.87 7.23 6.12
C VAL A 55 -14.37 7.41 6.26
N GLY A 56 -13.63 6.68 5.44
CA GLY A 56 -12.18 6.68 5.53
C GLY A 56 -11.56 7.93 4.91
N LYS A 57 -10.32 8.16 5.31
CA LYS A 57 -9.46 9.27 4.90
C LYS A 57 -8.49 8.81 3.83
N GLY A 58 -8.24 9.64 2.82
CA GLY A 58 -7.21 9.39 1.82
C GLY A 58 -7.34 8.06 1.09
N LEU A 59 -6.19 7.49 0.72
CA LEU A 59 -6.11 6.18 0.08
C LEU A 59 -6.45 5.10 1.12
N ARG A 60 -7.32 4.15 0.76
CA ARG A 60 -7.66 3.02 1.62
C ARG A 60 -7.30 1.71 0.93
N ALA A 61 -6.73 0.79 1.69
CA ALA A 61 -6.62 -0.58 1.22
C ALA A 61 -8.01 -1.18 0.92
N LEU A 62 -8.07 -1.99 -0.11
CA LEU A 62 -9.26 -2.68 -0.58
C LEU A 62 -9.13 -4.18 -0.33
N PRO A 63 -10.23 -4.86 0.03
CA PRO A 63 -10.23 -6.31 0.18
C PRO A 63 -10.10 -6.95 -1.21
N LEU A 64 -9.26 -7.97 -1.30
CA LEU A 64 -9.26 -8.88 -2.45
C LEU A 64 -10.36 -9.92 -2.30
N PRO A 65 -10.83 -10.51 -3.43
CA PRO A 65 -11.71 -11.66 -3.39
C PRO A 65 -11.14 -12.77 -2.51
N MET A 66 -12.02 -13.48 -1.80
CA MET A 66 -11.60 -14.62 -0.98
C MET A 66 -10.97 -15.69 -1.88
N MET A 67 -9.74 -16.07 -1.56
CA MET A 67 -9.03 -17.13 -2.26
C MET A 67 -9.61 -18.49 -1.82
N PRO A 68 -10.06 -19.36 -2.75
CA PRO A 68 -10.42 -20.73 -2.40
C PRO A 68 -9.19 -21.51 -1.90
N PRO A 69 -9.36 -22.62 -1.18
CA PRO A 69 -8.22 -23.45 -0.77
C PRO A 69 -7.33 -23.83 -1.95
N LYS A 70 -6.02 -23.63 -1.80
CA LYS A 70 -5.00 -23.85 -2.83
C LYS A 70 -3.96 -24.85 -2.37
N ARG A 71 -3.44 -25.66 -3.29
CA ARG A 71 -2.35 -26.59 -2.99
C ARG A 71 -1.10 -25.82 -2.57
N SER A 72 -0.26 -26.44 -1.73
CA SER A 72 1.00 -25.85 -1.27
C SER A 72 1.82 -25.22 -2.43
N TYR A 73 1.97 -25.94 -3.55
CA TYR A 73 2.72 -25.45 -4.72
C TYR A 73 2.04 -24.26 -5.45
N GLU A 74 0.70 -24.18 -5.43
CA GLU A 74 -0.03 -23.04 -6.02
C GLU A 74 0.17 -21.79 -5.17
N VAL A 75 0.24 -21.95 -3.84
CA VAL A 75 0.49 -20.84 -2.91
C VAL A 75 1.92 -20.34 -3.03
N THR A 76 2.92 -21.23 -3.02
CA THR A 76 4.34 -20.83 -3.12
C THR A 76 4.73 -20.30 -4.50
N SER A 77 4.04 -20.74 -5.56
CA SER A 77 4.23 -20.18 -6.92
C SER A 77 3.54 -18.84 -7.13
N PHE A 78 2.61 -18.44 -6.25
CA PHE A 78 1.73 -17.27 -6.41
C PHE A 78 0.86 -17.30 -7.69
N ALA A 79 0.64 -18.47 -8.30
CA ALA A 79 -0.15 -18.58 -9.52
C ALA A 79 -1.60 -18.06 -9.35
N PHE A 80 -2.15 -18.16 -8.13
CA PHE A 80 -3.47 -17.65 -7.78
C PHE A 80 -3.56 -16.11 -7.82
N ALA A 81 -2.45 -15.39 -7.70
CA ALA A 81 -2.47 -13.94 -7.53
C ALA A 81 -2.98 -13.21 -8.78
N LYS A 82 -2.79 -13.78 -9.98
CA LYS A 82 -3.38 -13.25 -11.23
C LYS A 82 -4.90 -13.30 -11.20
N THR A 83 -5.48 -14.36 -10.66
CA THR A 83 -6.95 -14.48 -10.56
C THR A 83 -7.55 -13.51 -9.53
N LEU A 84 -6.72 -12.95 -8.64
CA LEU A 84 -7.09 -11.88 -7.73
C LEU A 84 -6.99 -10.48 -8.38
N GLY A 85 -6.57 -10.39 -9.65
CA GLY A 85 -6.46 -9.13 -10.39
C GLY A 85 -5.16 -8.36 -10.15
N LEU A 86 -4.13 -9.00 -9.57
CA LEU A 86 -2.82 -8.37 -9.37
C LEU A 86 -1.97 -8.41 -10.65
N SER A 87 -1.21 -7.34 -10.90
CA SER A 87 -0.26 -7.28 -12.02
C SER A 87 0.97 -8.15 -11.78
N ASP A 88 1.71 -8.49 -12.85
CA ASP A 88 2.95 -9.27 -12.75
C ASP A 88 4.01 -8.59 -11.87
N SER A 89 4.09 -7.24 -11.87
CA SER A 89 5.00 -6.49 -10.99
C SER A 89 4.59 -6.62 -9.52
N SER A 90 3.30 -6.45 -9.20
CA SER A 90 2.79 -6.65 -7.84
C SER A 90 3.00 -8.09 -7.34
N ILE A 91 2.80 -9.09 -8.20
CA ILE A 91 3.06 -10.50 -7.87
C ILE A 91 4.55 -10.73 -7.60
N THR A 92 5.41 -10.13 -8.41
CA THR A 92 6.87 -10.21 -8.23
C THR A 92 7.30 -9.60 -6.90
N ASP A 93 6.74 -8.45 -6.52
CA ASP A 93 7.02 -7.81 -5.24
C ASP A 93 6.46 -8.61 -4.06
N TRP A 94 5.28 -9.22 -4.21
CA TRP A 94 4.71 -10.10 -3.19
C TRP A 94 5.56 -11.36 -2.96
N LYS A 95 6.01 -11.97 -4.05
CA LYS A 95 6.93 -13.11 -4.00
C LYS A 95 8.28 -12.72 -3.41
N ARG A 96 8.82 -11.54 -3.74
CA ARG A 96 10.06 -11.03 -3.16
C ARG A 96 9.93 -10.88 -1.64
N ASP A 97 8.85 -10.27 -1.18
CA ASP A 97 8.59 -10.10 0.25
C ASP A 97 8.50 -11.45 0.98
N PHE A 98 7.75 -12.40 0.41
CA PHE A 98 7.66 -13.75 0.95
C PHE A 98 9.03 -14.43 1.05
N ASN A 99 9.84 -14.37 -0.01
CA ASN A 99 11.17 -14.96 -0.05
C ASN A 99 12.17 -14.28 0.89
N THR A 100 11.94 -13.02 1.29
CA THR A 100 12.82 -12.31 2.23
C THR A 100 12.46 -12.64 3.66
N PHE A 101 11.17 -12.65 4.01
CA PHE A 101 10.70 -12.66 5.39
C PHE A 101 10.10 -13.98 5.88
N ASN A 102 9.76 -14.92 4.98
CA ASN A 102 9.07 -16.17 5.33
C ASN A 102 9.75 -17.42 4.74
N LYS A 103 11.09 -17.40 4.65
CA LYS A 103 11.93 -18.44 4.01
C LYS A 103 11.70 -19.88 4.52
N GLU A 104 11.16 -20.04 5.72
CA GLU A 104 11.07 -21.35 6.40
C GLU A 104 9.63 -21.93 6.43
N SER A 105 8.62 -21.17 6.00
CA SER A 105 7.26 -21.36 6.55
C SER A 105 6.37 -22.36 5.81
N LEU A 106 6.76 -22.91 4.66
CA LEU A 106 5.96 -23.93 3.97
C LEU A 106 6.85 -25.10 3.55
N VAL A 107 7.25 -25.92 4.51
CA VAL A 107 7.94 -27.19 4.23
C VAL A 107 6.99 -28.13 3.48
N HIS A 108 7.01 -28.03 2.16
CA HIS A 108 6.68 -29.04 1.14
C HIS A 108 5.68 -30.15 1.48
N ALA A 109 4.55 -29.82 2.09
CA ALA A 109 3.40 -30.73 2.18
C ALA A 109 2.64 -30.73 0.85
N TYR A 110 3.20 -31.40 -0.17
CA TYR A 110 2.65 -31.43 -1.54
C TYR A 110 1.19 -31.93 -1.62
N GLY A 111 0.69 -32.62 -0.59
CA GLY A 111 -0.66 -33.20 -0.54
C GLY A 111 -1.74 -32.35 0.13
N THR A 112 -1.45 -31.13 0.60
CA THR A 112 -2.40 -30.37 1.43
C THR A 112 -2.82 -29.04 0.82
N ASN A 113 -3.97 -28.54 1.30
CA ASN A 113 -4.56 -27.28 0.88
C ASN A 113 -4.38 -26.22 1.96
N TYR A 114 -4.22 -24.98 1.51
CA TYR A 114 -4.04 -23.80 2.33
C TYR A 114 -5.01 -22.71 1.92
N LYS A 115 -5.44 -21.91 2.88
CA LYS A 115 -6.28 -20.72 2.67
C LYS A 115 -5.83 -19.59 3.58
N PHE A 116 -6.12 -18.36 3.19
CA PHE A 116 -5.92 -17.23 4.10
C PHE A 116 -6.97 -17.24 5.20
N ALA A 117 -6.54 -16.99 6.44
CA ALA A 117 -7.41 -16.95 7.62
C ALA A 117 -8.37 -15.76 7.58
N ASN A 118 -7.87 -14.63 7.09
CA ASN A 118 -8.53 -13.33 7.11
C ASN A 118 -8.50 -12.71 5.71
N THR A 119 -9.22 -11.60 5.57
CA THR A 119 -9.23 -10.79 4.35
C THR A 119 -7.81 -10.39 3.94
N VAL A 120 -7.51 -10.59 2.66
CA VAL A 120 -6.25 -10.14 2.05
C VAL A 120 -6.47 -8.75 1.47
N TRP A 121 -5.55 -7.83 1.76
CA TRP A 121 -5.69 -6.41 1.40
C TRP A 121 -4.67 -5.98 0.35
N HIS A 122 -5.07 -5.10 -0.55
CA HIS A 122 -4.19 -4.44 -1.52
C HIS A 122 -4.42 -2.93 -1.52
N LEU A 123 -3.41 -2.16 -1.90
CA LEU A 123 -3.51 -0.72 -2.08
C LEU A 123 -3.93 -0.38 -3.52
N PRO A 124 -4.94 0.48 -3.70
CA PRO A 124 -5.37 0.93 -5.03
C PRO A 124 -4.20 1.54 -5.80
N GLY A 125 -3.94 1.06 -7.01
CA GLY A 125 -2.85 1.56 -7.85
C GLY A 125 -1.47 0.98 -7.53
N GLN A 126 -1.33 0.07 -6.55
CA GLN A 126 -0.05 -0.61 -6.29
C GLN A 126 0.46 -1.40 -7.51
N SER A 127 -0.47 -1.93 -8.31
CA SER A 127 -0.20 -2.71 -9.51
C SER A 127 0.34 -1.88 -10.68
N ASP A 128 0.05 -0.58 -10.68
CA ASP A 128 0.28 0.34 -11.80
C ASP A 128 1.28 1.44 -11.47
N HIS A 129 1.80 1.49 -10.25
CA HIS A 129 2.59 2.61 -9.75
C HIS A 129 3.86 2.93 -10.56
N GLU A 130 4.39 1.96 -11.31
CA GLU A 130 5.52 2.15 -12.23
C GLU A 130 5.15 2.87 -13.52
N ARG A 131 3.86 2.85 -13.89
CA ARG A 131 3.31 3.56 -15.06
C ARG A 131 2.99 5.02 -14.76
N PHE A 132 3.05 5.41 -13.48
CA PHE A 132 2.74 6.77 -13.05
C PHE A 132 3.88 7.70 -13.45
N SER A 133 3.53 8.92 -13.87
CA SER A 133 4.52 10.00 -13.96
C SER A 133 5.14 10.26 -12.58
N ASP A 134 6.30 10.90 -12.55
CA ASP A 134 7.00 11.23 -11.29
C ASP A 134 6.09 12.02 -10.34
N GLU A 135 5.34 12.99 -10.86
CA GLU A 135 4.35 13.77 -10.10
C GLU A 135 3.25 12.87 -9.54
N CYS A 136 2.66 11.99 -10.36
CA CYS A 136 1.60 11.08 -9.93
C CYS A 136 2.10 10.10 -8.85
N ARG A 137 3.31 9.57 -9.01
CA ARG A 137 3.94 8.63 -8.07
C ARG A 137 4.31 9.30 -6.76
N GLU A 138 4.71 10.58 -6.79
CA GLU A 138 4.92 11.38 -5.57
C GLU A 138 3.63 11.61 -4.79
N ILE A 139 2.54 11.99 -5.47
CA ILE A 139 1.22 12.15 -4.84
C ILE A 139 0.77 10.81 -4.22
N PHE A 140 0.95 9.72 -4.98
CA PHE A 140 0.65 8.37 -4.54
C PHE A 140 1.45 8.00 -3.29
N ALA A 141 2.77 8.22 -3.28
CA ALA A 141 3.64 7.96 -2.13
C ALA A 141 3.21 8.74 -0.88
N GLY A 142 2.87 10.02 -1.03
CA GLY A 142 2.35 10.84 0.07
C GLY A 142 1.05 10.28 0.66
N LEU A 143 0.14 9.81 -0.19
CA LEU A 143 -1.10 9.17 0.24
C LEU A 143 -0.88 7.81 0.91
N VAL A 144 0.10 7.03 0.44
CA VAL A 144 0.50 5.76 1.04
C VAL A 144 1.06 5.99 2.45
N ILE A 145 1.90 7.00 2.65
CA ILE A 145 2.45 7.35 3.97
C ILE A 145 1.34 7.85 4.90
N ASP A 146 0.45 8.70 4.39
CA ASP A 146 -0.71 9.16 5.14
C ASP A 146 -1.63 8.02 5.58
N TRP A 147 -1.74 6.96 4.78
CA TRP A 147 -2.48 5.73 5.09
C TRP A 147 -1.73 4.86 6.11
N LEU A 148 -0.41 4.68 5.95
CA LEU A 148 0.43 3.89 6.85
C LEU A 148 0.36 4.39 8.30
N ALA A 149 0.29 5.71 8.50
CA ALA A 149 0.18 6.31 9.83
C ALA A 149 -1.03 5.80 10.64
N ASP A 150 -2.10 5.38 9.96
CA ASP A 150 -3.35 4.92 10.57
C ASP A 150 -3.61 3.42 10.27
N ALA A 151 -2.68 2.72 9.61
CA ALA A 151 -2.87 1.35 9.14
C ALA A 151 -2.68 0.33 10.28
N LYS A 152 -3.68 -0.52 10.48
CA LYS A 152 -3.59 -1.67 11.40
C LYS A 152 -2.76 -2.80 10.79
N GLU A 153 -2.16 -3.63 11.65
CA GLU A 153 -1.32 -4.76 11.24
C GLU A 153 -2.04 -5.73 10.29
N GLU A 154 -3.34 -5.96 10.49
CA GLU A 154 -4.21 -6.81 9.65
C GLU A 154 -4.29 -6.36 8.18
N LEU A 155 -3.95 -5.11 7.87
CA LEU A 155 -3.89 -4.61 6.49
C LEU A 155 -2.57 -4.97 5.80
N LEU A 156 -1.52 -5.29 6.57
CA LEU A 156 -0.16 -5.56 6.09
C LEU A 156 0.23 -7.03 6.20
N ARG A 157 -0.45 -7.78 7.08
CA ARG A 157 -0.19 -9.18 7.40
C ARG A 157 -1.47 -9.99 7.39
N VAL A 158 -1.34 -11.25 7.01
CA VAL A 158 -2.43 -12.23 7.01
C VAL A 158 -1.84 -13.59 7.38
N ASP A 159 -2.63 -14.46 7.99
CA ASP A 159 -2.18 -15.82 8.26
C ASP A 159 -2.60 -16.76 7.13
N LEU A 160 -1.67 -17.56 6.65
CA LEU A 160 -1.97 -18.70 5.80
C LEU A 160 -2.21 -19.92 6.71
N ARG A 161 -3.36 -20.59 6.53
CA ARG A 161 -3.76 -21.73 7.36
C ARG A 161 -3.91 -22.98 6.53
N HIS A 162 -3.54 -24.10 7.13
CA HIS A 162 -3.88 -25.41 6.58
C HIS A 162 -5.40 -25.62 6.65
N GLU A 163 -6.00 -26.18 5.59
CA GLU A 163 -7.46 -26.33 5.50
C GLU A 163 -8.04 -27.21 6.61
N HIS A 164 -7.42 -28.35 6.90
CA HIS A 164 -7.88 -29.33 7.88
C HIS A 164 -7.17 -29.29 9.25
N ARG A 165 -6.13 -28.46 9.41
CA ARG A 165 -5.33 -28.39 10.65
C ARG A 165 -5.32 -26.95 11.12
N SER A 166 -6.26 -26.59 11.98
CA SER A 166 -6.44 -25.22 12.49
C SER A 166 -5.23 -24.68 13.26
N ASN A 167 -4.38 -25.57 13.77
CA ASN A 167 -3.19 -25.22 14.54
C ASN A 167 -1.98 -24.85 13.66
N ASP A 168 -2.04 -25.17 12.36
CA ASP A 168 -0.96 -24.85 11.41
C ASP A 168 -1.26 -23.50 10.77
N GLN A 169 -0.71 -22.43 11.37
CA GLN A 169 -0.83 -21.05 10.91
C GLN A 169 0.55 -20.49 10.61
N TYR A 170 0.68 -19.90 9.43
CA TYR A 170 1.93 -19.34 8.93
C TYR A 170 1.74 -17.85 8.68
N PRO A 171 2.50 -16.99 9.36
CA PRO A 171 2.51 -15.57 9.06
C PRO A 171 2.80 -15.34 7.58
N TRP A 172 2.04 -14.44 6.97
CA TRP A 172 2.16 -14.10 5.56
C TRP A 172 1.94 -12.60 5.39
N SER A 173 2.38 -12.07 4.24
CA SER A 173 2.15 -10.68 3.89
C SER A 173 0.90 -10.51 3.04
N THR A 174 0.16 -9.42 3.23
CA THR A 174 -0.81 -9.01 2.22
C THR A 174 -0.08 -8.39 1.02
N PRO A 175 -0.69 -8.32 -0.16
CA PRO A 175 -0.17 -7.55 -1.29
C PRO A 175 0.13 -6.09 -0.93
N ALA A 176 -0.68 -5.47 -0.06
CA ALA A 176 -0.38 -4.15 0.47
C ALA A 176 0.91 -4.16 1.29
N GLY A 177 1.06 -5.08 2.24
CA GLY A 177 2.26 -5.20 3.07
C GLY A 177 3.53 -5.46 2.25
N ALA A 178 3.42 -6.32 1.23
CA ALA A 178 4.53 -6.59 0.33
C ALA A 178 4.87 -5.40 -0.57
N PHE A 179 3.89 -4.70 -1.11
CA PHE A 179 4.12 -3.48 -1.88
C PHE A 179 4.92 -2.46 -1.06
N ILE A 180 4.50 -2.22 0.19
CA ILE A 180 5.17 -1.27 1.08
C ILE A 180 6.64 -1.65 1.27
N ARG A 181 6.94 -2.92 1.57
CA ARG A 181 8.30 -3.37 1.89
C ARG A 181 9.19 -3.61 0.69
N SER A 182 8.62 -4.06 -0.43
CA SER A 182 9.39 -4.64 -1.54
C SER A 182 9.32 -3.84 -2.84
N SER A 183 8.31 -2.99 -3.05
CA SER A 183 8.20 -2.17 -4.26
C SER A 183 9.01 -0.88 -4.16
N ALA A 184 9.47 -0.37 -5.30
CA ALA A 184 10.29 0.84 -5.37
C ALA A 184 9.43 2.10 -5.50
N TRP A 185 8.64 2.44 -4.49
CA TRP A 185 7.61 3.51 -4.59
C TRP A 185 7.97 4.82 -3.88
N LEU A 186 9.02 4.84 -3.05
CA LEU A 186 9.36 6.01 -2.25
C LEU A 186 10.20 7.00 -3.07
N PRO A 187 9.76 8.26 -3.25
CA PRO A 187 10.52 9.26 -4.00
C PRO A 187 11.71 9.78 -3.18
N THR A 188 12.84 9.92 -3.84
CA THR A 188 14.06 10.52 -3.30
C THR A 188 14.60 11.57 -4.27
N ASP A 189 15.15 12.65 -3.72
CA ASP A 189 15.85 13.67 -4.50
C ASP A 189 17.34 13.31 -4.56
N GLU A 190 17.85 12.99 -5.75
CA GLU A 190 19.27 12.70 -5.97
C GLU A 190 19.93 13.86 -6.71
N VAL A 191 21.17 14.17 -6.32
CA VAL A 191 21.99 15.16 -7.02
C VAL A 191 22.67 14.48 -8.20
N SER A 192 22.33 14.89 -9.43
CA SER A 192 23.02 14.49 -10.67
C SER A 192 23.82 15.68 -11.22
N PRO A 193 24.89 15.46 -12.02
CA PRO A 193 25.60 16.54 -12.71
C PRO A 193 24.70 17.44 -13.57
N GLU A 194 23.56 16.92 -14.04
CA GLU A 194 22.57 17.63 -14.86
C GLU A 194 21.49 18.36 -14.03
N GLY A 195 21.55 18.26 -12.69
CA GLY A 195 20.59 18.84 -11.77
C GLY A 195 19.94 17.80 -10.85
N PRO A 196 19.02 18.20 -9.96
CA PRO A 196 18.30 17.27 -9.11
C PRO A 196 17.41 16.35 -9.96
N VAL A 197 17.55 15.04 -9.77
CA VAL A 197 16.75 14.02 -10.46
C VAL A 197 15.90 13.28 -9.45
N ARG A 198 14.61 13.16 -9.77
CA ARG A 198 13.69 12.34 -8.97
C ARG A 198 13.92 10.86 -9.29
N ARG A 199 14.14 10.07 -8.24
CA ARG A 199 14.22 8.61 -8.33
C ARG A 199 13.26 7.98 -7.32
N PHE A 200 12.93 6.71 -7.54
CA PHE A 200 12.03 5.95 -6.67
C PHE A 200 12.70 4.68 -6.22
N TYR A 201 12.65 4.43 -4.91
CA TYR A 201 13.38 3.35 -4.27
C TYR A 201 12.49 2.55 -3.32
N ARG A 202 12.98 1.38 -2.94
CA ARG A 202 12.38 0.59 -1.87
C ARG A 202 12.73 1.23 -0.54
N LEU A 203 11.90 1.00 0.47
CA LEU A 203 12.18 1.46 1.83
C LEU A 203 13.55 1.01 2.34
N SER A 204 13.91 -0.25 2.09
CA SER A 204 15.19 -0.86 2.47
C SER A 204 16.41 -0.23 1.79
N ASP A 205 16.21 0.43 0.65
CA ASP A 205 17.29 1.05 -0.11
C ASP A 205 17.53 2.51 0.32
N VAL A 206 16.61 3.07 1.11
CA VAL A 206 16.64 4.47 1.58
C VAL A 206 16.98 4.54 3.06
N TRP A 207 16.39 3.66 3.88
CA TRP A 207 16.59 3.64 5.32
C TRP A 207 17.28 2.34 5.77
N VAL A 208 18.27 2.48 6.65
CA VAL A 208 18.93 1.37 7.33
C VAL A 208 18.34 1.24 8.73
N SER A 209 17.98 0.03 9.16
CA SER A 209 17.23 -0.21 10.38
C SER A 209 18.07 -0.16 11.68
N ASN A 210 19.29 0.38 11.67
CA ASN A 210 20.16 0.34 12.84
C ASN A 210 20.50 1.74 13.35
N ASN A 211 20.60 1.88 14.69
CA ASN A 211 20.72 3.11 15.51
C ASN A 211 21.95 4.00 15.22
N GLU A 212 22.63 3.83 14.10
CA GLU A 212 23.76 4.69 13.73
C GLU A 212 23.24 5.97 13.10
N ARG A 213 23.87 7.10 13.45
CA ARG A 213 23.61 8.43 12.87
C ARG A 213 23.45 8.31 11.36
N PHE A 214 22.36 8.85 10.82
CA PHE A 214 22.07 8.92 9.38
C PHE A 214 23.35 9.22 8.59
N PRO A 215 23.92 8.23 7.89
CA PRO A 215 25.10 8.47 7.09
C PRO A 215 24.81 9.51 6.01
N TYR A 216 25.76 10.42 5.76
CA TYR A 216 25.62 11.47 4.74
C TYR A 216 25.40 10.93 3.31
N TYR A 217 25.65 9.64 3.08
CA TYR A 217 25.41 8.95 1.81
C TYR A 217 24.03 8.29 1.70
N LEU A 218 23.16 8.39 2.72
CA LEU A 218 21.79 7.91 2.59
C LEU A 218 21.00 8.79 1.65
N ARG A 219 20.16 8.15 0.84
CA ARG A 219 19.28 8.82 -0.11
C ARG A 219 18.32 9.73 0.65
N GLN A 220 18.23 10.98 0.23
CA GLN A 220 17.30 11.92 0.82
C GLN A 220 15.91 11.71 0.25
N VAL A 221 14.95 11.41 1.12
CA VAL A 221 13.54 11.36 0.76
C VAL A 221 13.11 12.71 0.24
N ALA A 222 12.27 12.71 -0.80
CA ALA A 222 11.79 13.95 -1.40
C ALA A 222 11.21 14.90 -0.34
N ILE A 223 11.51 16.19 -0.43
CA ILE A 223 11.16 17.19 0.60
C ILE A 223 9.66 17.17 0.93
N THR A 224 8.82 17.00 -0.10
CA THR A 224 7.36 16.91 0.02
C THR A 224 6.91 15.71 0.85
N ILE A 225 7.60 14.59 0.74
CA ILE A 225 7.37 13.39 1.54
C ILE A 225 7.91 13.56 2.95
N GLY A 226 9.10 14.15 3.13
CA GLY A 226 9.61 14.50 4.47
C GLY A 226 8.58 15.29 5.27
N LYS A 227 8.00 16.33 4.65
CA LYS A 227 6.90 17.11 5.26
C LYS A 227 5.65 16.30 5.59
N VAL A 228 5.37 15.18 4.92
CA VAL A 228 4.23 14.30 5.25
C VAL A 228 4.59 13.42 6.44
N ILE A 229 5.80 12.90 6.49
CA ILE A 229 6.31 12.09 7.60
C ILE A 229 6.36 12.94 8.89
N ASP A 230 6.94 14.14 8.83
CA ASP A 230 7.09 15.03 10.00
C ASP A 230 5.74 15.38 10.63
N ARG A 231 4.70 15.59 9.79
CA ARG A 231 3.33 15.85 10.26
C ARG A 231 2.66 14.67 10.98
N ARG A 232 3.26 13.49 10.93
CA ARG A 232 2.74 12.25 11.51
C ARG A 232 3.64 11.69 12.62
N GLN A 233 4.75 12.36 12.95
CA GLN A 233 5.53 11.99 14.12
C GLN A 233 4.68 12.21 15.38
N PRO A 234 4.68 11.26 16.32
CA PRO A 234 4.09 11.49 17.64
C PRO A 234 4.87 12.59 18.36
N ASP A 235 4.16 13.43 19.12
CA ASP A 235 4.75 14.42 20.03
C ASP A 235 5.67 13.77 21.09
#